data_AF-A0A7K0RIE7-F1
#
_entry.id   AF-A0A7K0RIE7-F1
#
_cell.length_a   1.000
_cell.length_b   1.000
_cell.length_c   1.000
_cell.angle_alpha   90.00
_cell.angle_beta   90.00
_cell.angle_gamma   90.00
#
_symmetry.space_group_name_H-M   'P 1'
#
loop_
_entity.id
_entity.type
_entity.pdbx_description
1 polymer ?
#
loop_
_entity_poly.entity_id
_entity_poly.type
_entity_poly.pdbx_seq_one_letter_code
_entity_poly.pdbx_strand_id
1 'polypeptide(L)'
;MRYVDLLKTTVLLSAASATVLAVLTVIQSNALGESQLVLIAAGWWVVAALIGAWIGRRLEASPSVSRALREAQSTATLPEQNVGRLLLSRVWPLLLAALVSAIFSFFLPQIAAIAAGFMVIWALAWRHQDRAVTAIEERDGVTFFVATGSPVRPIKLVRTPGLRRDVKPEPRGVS
;
A
#
# COMPACT_ATOMS: atom_id res chain seq x y z
N MET A 1 3.28 -8.61 -11.54
CA MET A 1 3.11 -8.38 -10.10
C MET A 1 1.67 -8.65 -9.72
N ARG A 2 1.46 -9.36 -8.61
CA ARG A 2 0.10 -9.54 -8.08
C ARG A 2 -0.38 -8.21 -7.51
N TYR A 3 -1.69 -8.01 -7.52
CA TYR A 3 -2.26 -6.79 -6.95
C TYR A 3 -2.02 -6.69 -5.42
N VAL A 4 -2.05 -7.84 -4.74
CA VAL A 4 -1.71 -7.97 -3.31
C VAL A 4 -0.29 -7.46 -3.02
N ASP A 5 0.69 -7.76 -3.89
CA ASP A 5 2.07 -7.30 -3.73
C ASP A 5 2.18 -5.78 -3.85
N LEU A 6 1.43 -5.18 -4.78
CA LEU A 6 1.37 -3.72 -4.93
C LEU A 6 0.79 -3.06 -3.67
N LEU A 7 -0.34 -3.57 -3.16
CA LEU A 7 -0.96 -3.05 -1.94
C LEU A 7 0.03 -3.13 -0.76
N LYS A 8 0.65 -4.30 -0.56
CA LYS A 8 1.65 -4.49 0.49
C LYS A 8 2.84 -3.53 0.34
N THR A 9 3.34 -3.35 -0.88
CA THR A 9 4.45 -2.43 -1.16
C THR A 9 4.08 -0.99 -0.82
N THR A 10 2.86 -0.54 -1.19
CA THR A 10 2.42 0.83 -0.87
C THR A 10 2.28 1.08 0.63
N VAL A 11 1.78 0.09 1.39
CA VAL A 11 1.67 0.17 2.86
C VAL A 11 3.06 0.21 3.50
N LEU A 12 3.95 -0.69 3.11
CA LEU A 12 5.32 -0.74 3.63
C LEU A 12 6.10 0.53 3.30
N LEU A 13 5.94 1.07 2.10
CA LEU A 13 6.60 2.31 1.73
C LEU A 13 6.05 3.50 2.51
N SER A 14 4.72 3.58 2.70
CA SER A 14 4.11 4.64 3.51
C SER A 14 4.64 4.59 4.95
N ALA A 15 4.72 3.40 5.54
CA ALA A 15 5.29 3.21 6.87
C ALA A 15 6.77 3.61 6.93
N ALA A 16 7.58 3.22 5.93
CA ALA A 16 8.98 3.60 5.86
C ALA A 16 9.16 5.13 5.70
N SER A 17 8.36 5.77 4.83
CA SER A 17 8.35 7.21 4.66
C SER A 17 7.93 7.94 5.93
N ALA A 18 6.92 7.44 6.65
CA ALA A 18 6.52 7.98 7.95
C ALA A 18 7.69 7.95 8.94
N THR A 19 8.41 6.84 9.03
CA THR A 19 9.57 6.70 9.91
C THR A 19 10.68 7.68 9.55
N VAL A 20 11.03 7.80 8.27
CA VAL A 20 12.08 8.73 7.82
C VAL A 20 11.69 10.18 8.15
N LEU A 21 10.45 10.58 7.84
CA LEU A 21 9.98 11.94 8.12
C LEU A 21 9.92 12.23 9.63
N ALA A 22 9.54 11.25 10.45
CA ALA A 22 9.57 11.38 11.91
C ALA A 22 11.00 11.58 12.43
N VAL A 23 11.97 10.80 11.93
CA VAL A 23 13.39 10.95 12.27
C VAL A 23 13.92 12.32 11.85
N LEU A 24 13.63 12.78 10.63
CA LEU A 24 14.02 14.12 10.16
C LEU A 24 13.43 15.22 11.05
N THR A 25 12.17 15.08 11.46
CA THR A 25 11.51 16.01 12.38
C THR A 25 12.29 16.10 13.69
N VAL A 26 12.66 14.97 14.29
CA VAL A 26 13.40 14.94 15.56
C VAL A 26 14.80 15.55 15.42
N ILE A 27 15.54 15.18 14.37
CA ILE A 27 16.89 15.72 14.11
C ILE A 27 16.84 17.24 13.94
N GLN A 28 15.95 17.75 13.08
CA GLN A 28 15.87 19.20 12.84
C GLN A 28 15.37 19.97 14.05
N SER A 29 14.37 19.45 14.77
CA SER A 29 13.88 20.12 15.98
C SER A 29 14.96 20.19 17.06
N ASN A 30 15.80 19.15 17.17
CA ASN A 30 16.92 19.16 18.11
C ASN A 30 17.98 20.19 17.69
N ALA A 31 18.30 20.28 16.40
CA ALA A 31 19.24 21.26 15.86
C ALA A 31 18.77 22.71 16.06
N LEU A 32 17.45 22.95 16.06
CA LEU A 32 16.83 24.27 16.28
C LEU A 32 16.49 24.57 17.75
N GLY A 33 16.68 23.62 18.67
CA GLY A 33 16.33 23.77 20.08
C GLY A 33 14.81 23.75 20.36
N GLU A 34 13.99 23.31 19.41
CA GLU A 34 12.53 23.35 19.47
C GLU A 34 11.94 22.06 20.08
N SER A 35 12.22 21.80 21.36
CA SER A 35 11.73 20.60 22.06
C SER A 35 10.19 20.47 22.08
N GLN A 36 9.49 21.60 22.14
CA GLN A 36 8.03 21.64 22.13
C GLN A 36 7.44 21.10 20.83
N LEU A 37 8.11 21.31 19.68
CA LEU A 37 7.65 20.79 18.39
C LEU A 37 7.59 19.26 18.41
N VAL A 38 8.61 18.62 18.99
CA VAL A 38 8.70 17.15 19.06
C VAL A 38 7.54 16.57 19.89
N LEU A 39 7.18 17.22 21.00
CA LEU A 39 6.04 16.80 21.82
C LEU A 39 4.70 16.92 21.08
N ILE A 40 4.50 18.04 20.37
CA ILE A 40 3.29 18.26 19.57
C ILE A 40 3.22 17.24 18.42
N ALA A 41 4.35 17.01 17.74
CA ALA A 41 4.46 16.02 16.66
C ALA A 41 4.17 14.60 17.16
N ALA A 42 4.71 14.21 18.31
CA ALA A 42 4.43 12.92 18.93
C ALA A 42 2.93 12.76 19.24
N GLY A 43 2.30 13.80 19.81
CA GLY A 43 0.85 13.83 20.03
C GLY A 43 0.06 13.65 18.73
N TRP A 44 0.43 14.36 17.66
CA TRP A 44 -0.17 14.22 16.35
C TRP A 44 0.00 12.80 15.77
N TRP A 45 1.18 12.19 15.89
CA TRP A 45 1.43 10.83 15.40
C TRP A 45 0.62 9.78 16.14
N VAL A 46 0.41 9.94 17.45
CA VAL A 46 -0.49 9.08 18.23
C VAL A 46 -1.94 9.21 17.73
N VAL A 47 -2.43 10.43 17.54
CA VAL A 47 -3.78 10.67 17.01
C VAL A 47 -3.93 10.07 15.61
N ALA A 48 -2.96 10.31 14.73
CA ALA A 48 -2.88 9.72 13.40
C ALA A 48 -2.90 8.18 13.44
N ALA A 49 -2.14 7.58 14.35
CA ALA A 49 -2.11 6.13 14.54
C ALA A 49 -3.48 5.59 14.97
N LEU A 50 -4.15 6.26 15.93
CA LEU A 50 -5.50 5.88 16.37
C LEU A 50 -6.52 5.98 15.23
N ILE A 51 -6.49 7.08 14.47
CA ILE A 51 -7.39 7.28 13.33
C ILE A 51 -7.16 6.20 12.27
N GLY A 52 -5.91 5.99 11.84
CA GLY A 52 -5.58 4.96 10.86
C GLY A 52 -5.90 3.55 11.35
N ALA A 53 -5.67 3.27 12.64
CA ALA A 53 -6.04 2.01 13.28
C ALA A 53 -7.54 1.76 13.20
N TRP A 54 -8.34 2.78 13.54
CA TRP A 54 -9.79 2.76 13.55
C TRP A 54 -10.41 2.63 12.16
N ILE A 55 -9.90 3.37 11.17
CA ILE A 55 -10.35 3.26 9.77
C ILE A 55 -10.03 1.87 9.22
N GLY A 56 -8.79 1.40 9.41
CA GLY A 56 -8.32 0.13 8.88
C GLY A 56 -8.86 -1.11 9.60
N ARG A 57 -9.66 -0.98 10.66
CA ARG A 57 -10.12 -2.13 11.47
C ARG A 57 -10.99 -3.14 10.70
N ARG A 58 -11.57 -2.75 9.56
CA ARG A 58 -12.45 -3.61 8.76
C ARG A 58 -11.64 -4.45 7.78
N LEU A 59 -11.90 -5.76 7.76
CA LEU A 59 -11.37 -6.70 6.77
C LEU A 59 -12.20 -6.69 5.48
N GLU A 60 -12.52 -5.49 5.00
CA GLU A 60 -13.35 -5.29 3.81
C GLU A 60 -12.55 -4.54 2.75
N ALA A 61 -12.67 -4.99 1.50
CA ALA A 61 -12.11 -4.27 0.37
C ALA A 61 -12.76 -2.89 0.28
N SER A 62 -11.95 -1.84 0.23
CA SER A 62 -12.45 -0.46 0.11
C SER A 62 -13.29 -0.30 -1.17
N PRO A 63 -14.20 0.69 -1.25
CA PRO A 63 -15.06 0.87 -2.42
C PRO A 63 -14.29 0.98 -3.74
N SER A 64 -13.13 1.64 -3.74
CA SER A 64 -12.25 1.75 -4.90
C SER A 64 -11.60 0.41 -5.29
N VAL A 65 -11.12 -0.37 -4.32
CA VAL A 65 -10.59 -1.73 -4.54
C VAL A 65 -11.68 -2.64 -5.08
N SER A 66 -12.88 -2.63 -4.48
CA SER A 66 -14.02 -3.43 -4.93
C SER A 66 -14.45 -3.10 -6.37
N ARG A 67 -14.30 -1.83 -6.78
CA ARG A 67 -14.58 -1.39 -8.15
C ARG A 67 -13.51 -1.91 -9.10
N ALA A 68 -12.23 -1.76 -8.74
CA ALA A 68 -11.12 -2.27 -9.55
C ALA A 68 -11.18 -3.79 -9.75
N LEU A 69 -11.59 -4.54 -8.73
CA LEU A 69 -11.79 -5.99 -8.81
C LEU A 69 -12.96 -6.37 -9.74
N ARG A 70 -14.06 -5.61 -9.69
CA ARG A 70 -15.23 -5.81 -10.57
C ARG A 70 -14.94 -5.49 -12.04
N GLU A 71 -14.08 -4.52 -12.28
CA GLU A 71 -13.64 -4.11 -13.63
C GLU A 71 -12.50 -5.00 -14.18
N ALA A 72 -12.08 -6.03 -13.45
CA ALA A 72 -10.96 -6.87 -13.84
C ALA A 72 -11.28 -7.70 -15.09
N GLN A 73 -10.43 -7.62 -16.11
CA GLN A 73 -10.59 -8.37 -17.36
C GLN A 73 -10.13 -9.82 -17.20
N SER A 74 -10.92 -10.79 -17.63
CA SER A 74 -10.53 -12.21 -17.60
C SER A 74 -9.59 -12.56 -18.76
N THR A 75 -8.43 -13.13 -18.44
CA THR A 75 -7.45 -13.58 -19.44
C THR A 75 -6.86 -14.93 -19.04
N ALA A 76 -6.70 -15.84 -20.01
CA ALA A 76 -6.12 -17.17 -19.80
C ALA A 76 -4.58 -17.19 -19.89
N THR A 77 -3.99 -16.15 -20.46
CA THR A 77 -2.53 -15.96 -20.56
C THR A 77 -2.01 -15.08 -19.44
N LEU A 78 -0.81 -15.39 -18.94
CA LEU A 78 -0.13 -14.50 -18.02
C LEU A 78 0.28 -13.22 -18.76
N PRO A 79 -0.07 -12.03 -18.24
CA PRO A 79 0.34 -10.77 -18.86
C PRO A 79 1.87 -10.60 -18.78
N GLU A 80 2.47 -10.03 -19.82
CA GLU A 80 3.88 -9.61 -19.80
C GLU A 80 4.08 -8.46 -18.82
N GLN A 81 5.08 -8.58 -17.93
CA GLN A 81 5.22 -7.75 -16.74
C GLN A 81 6.58 -7.06 -16.68
N ASN A 82 6.59 -5.74 -16.89
CA ASN A 82 7.70 -4.88 -16.49
C ASN A 82 7.50 -4.43 -15.04
N VAL A 83 7.72 -5.34 -14.09
CA VAL A 83 7.40 -5.16 -12.66
C VAL A 83 7.99 -3.87 -12.09
N GLY A 84 9.27 -3.59 -12.34
CA GLY A 84 9.93 -2.40 -11.81
C GLY A 84 9.29 -1.09 -12.31
N ARG A 85 8.98 -1.02 -13.60
CA ARG A 85 8.37 0.18 -14.21
C ARG A 85 6.93 0.37 -13.75
N LEU A 86 6.21 -0.73 -13.58
CA LEU A 86 4.83 -0.73 -13.10
C LEU A 86 4.76 -0.32 -11.63
N LEU A 87 5.66 -0.82 -10.78
CA LEU A 87 5.75 -0.37 -9.39
C LEU A 87 6.11 1.11 -9.31
N LEU A 88 7.16 1.55 -10.00
CA LEU A 88 7.60 2.94 -9.96
C LEU A 88 6.51 3.90 -10.49
N SER A 89 5.87 3.57 -11.60
CA SER A 89 4.78 4.40 -12.18
C SER A 89 3.51 4.47 -11.33
N ARG A 90 3.34 3.59 -10.34
CA ARG A 90 2.20 3.61 -9.42
C ARG A 90 2.53 4.25 -8.09
N VAL A 91 3.76 4.10 -7.64
CA VAL A 91 4.19 4.52 -6.30
C VAL A 91 4.90 5.88 -6.34
N TRP A 92 5.28 6.38 -7.53
CA TRP A 92 5.94 7.68 -7.69
C TRP A 92 5.21 8.88 -7.05
N PRO A 93 3.86 8.99 -7.01
CA PRO A 93 3.23 10.16 -6.39
C PRO A 93 3.50 10.18 -4.88
N LEU A 94 3.52 9.00 -4.26
CA LEU A 94 3.80 8.83 -2.84
C LEU A 94 5.28 9.10 -2.54
N LEU A 95 6.18 8.56 -3.38
CA LEU A 95 7.61 8.86 -3.27
C LEU A 95 7.89 10.36 -3.45
N LEU A 96 7.28 10.98 -4.45
CA LEU A 96 7.44 12.41 -4.70
C LEU A 96 6.93 13.23 -3.51
N ALA A 97 5.75 12.92 -2.98
CA ALA A 97 5.21 13.60 -1.81
C ALA A 97 6.12 13.45 -0.58
N ALA A 98 6.65 12.26 -0.34
CA ALA A 98 7.59 12.01 0.76
C ALA A 98 8.91 12.78 0.56
N LEU A 99 9.47 12.76 -0.65
CA LEU A 99 10.70 13.48 -0.99
C LEU A 99 10.54 15.00 -0.87
N VAL A 100 9.45 15.55 -1.40
CA VAL A 100 9.11 16.97 -1.27
C VAL A 100 8.99 17.31 0.21
N SER A 101 8.25 16.54 1.00
CA SER A 101 8.12 16.79 2.45
C SER A 101 9.47 16.75 3.16
N ALA A 102 10.34 15.81 2.81
CA ALA A 102 11.68 15.70 3.38
C ALA A 102 12.56 16.92 3.01
N ILE A 103 12.53 17.37 1.75
CA ILE A 103 13.27 18.56 1.29
C ILE A 103 12.78 19.81 2.01
N PHE A 104 11.45 19.99 2.12
CA PHE A 104 10.88 21.16 2.78
C PHE A 104 11.11 21.16 4.30
N SER A 105 11.35 19.98 4.90
CA SER A 105 11.61 19.85 6.35
C SER A 105 12.86 20.56 6.83
N PHE A 106 13.84 20.77 5.94
CA PHE A 106 15.05 21.54 6.27
C PHE A 106 14.75 23.00 6.58
N PHE A 107 13.68 23.55 6.01
CA PHE A 107 13.24 24.92 6.23
C PHE A 107 12.15 25.02 7.31
N LEU A 108 11.22 24.06 7.31
CA LEU A 108 10.12 24.00 8.26
C LEU A 108 9.99 22.55 8.79
N PRO A 109 10.57 22.20 9.95
CA PRO A 109 10.48 20.84 10.51
C PRO A 109 9.03 20.38 10.72
N GLN A 110 8.12 21.34 10.91
CA GLN A 110 6.68 21.14 11.01
C GLN A 110 6.09 20.39 9.80
N ILE A 111 6.62 20.61 8.59
CA ILE A 111 6.13 19.96 7.37
C ILE A 111 6.37 18.46 7.42
N ALA A 112 7.58 18.03 7.81
CA ALA A 112 7.87 16.60 7.99
C ALA A 112 7.03 15.99 9.11
N ALA A 113 6.81 16.71 10.22
CA ALA A 113 6.00 16.24 11.33
C ALA A 113 4.56 15.93 10.89
N ILE A 114 3.94 16.86 10.15
CA ILE A 114 2.58 16.73 9.65
C ILE A 114 2.51 15.59 8.61
N ALA A 115 3.42 15.59 7.64
CA ALA A 115 3.48 14.58 6.58
C ALA A 115 3.67 13.16 7.13
N ALA A 116 4.51 12.99 8.15
CA ALA A 116 4.69 11.72 8.85
C ALA A 116 3.36 11.19 9.41
N GLY A 117 2.55 12.02 10.06
CA GLY A 117 1.24 11.63 10.57
C GLY A 117 0.27 11.18 9.48
N PHE A 118 0.22 11.87 8.33
CA PHE A 118 -0.61 11.43 7.20
C PHE A 118 -0.15 10.09 6.63
N MET A 119 1.17 9.86 6.55
CA MET A 119 1.73 8.58 6.12
C MET A 119 1.38 7.44 7.10
N VAL A 120 1.36 7.72 8.40
CA VAL A 120 0.88 6.77 9.43
C VAL A 120 -0.60 6.45 9.23
N ILE A 121 -1.46 7.45 9.06
CA ILE A 121 -2.89 7.25 8.81
C ILE A 121 -3.08 6.35 7.59
N TRP A 122 -2.42 6.67 6.48
CA TRP A 122 -2.56 5.92 5.23
C TRP A 122 -2.09 4.48 5.36
N ALA A 123 -0.90 4.27 5.94
CA ALA A 123 -0.33 2.94 6.15
C ALA A 123 -1.27 2.06 6.99
N LEU A 124 -1.81 2.60 8.08
CA LEU A 124 -2.70 1.85 8.96
C LEU A 124 -4.10 1.67 8.38
N ALA A 125 -4.66 2.68 7.72
CA ALA A 125 -5.98 2.60 7.12
C ALA A 125 -6.05 1.49 6.05
N TRP A 126 -4.95 1.24 5.33
CA TRP A 126 -4.90 0.29 4.23
C TRP A 126 -4.23 -1.04 4.57
N ARG A 127 -3.79 -1.25 5.82
CA ARG A 127 -2.99 -2.43 6.26
C ARG A 127 -3.65 -3.80 6.09
N HIS A 128 -4.96 -3.84 5.83
CA HIS A 128 -5.74 -5.07 5.66
C HIS A 128 -6.28 -5.26 4.24
N GLN A 129 -6.00 -4.34 3.32
CA GLN A 129 -6.53 -4.43 1.95
C GLN A 129 -5.93 -5.62 1.18
N ASP A 130 -4.66 -5.95 1.44
CA ASP A 130 -4.01 -7.12 0.88
C ASP A 130 -4.72 -8.41 1.32
N ARG A 131 -5.01 -8.55 2.63
CA ARG A 131 -5.73 -9.71 3.20
C ARG A 131 -7.16 -9.81 2.69
N ALA A 132 -7.85 -8.69 2.54
CA ALA A 132 -9.20 -8.66 1.98
C ALA A 132 -9.23 -9.15 0.52
N VAL A 133 -8.25 -8.74 -0.29
CA VAL A 133 -8.12 -9.24 -1.68
C VAL A 133 -7.75 -10.71 -1.69
N THR A 134 -6.80 -11.15 -0.85
CA THR A 134 -6.43 -12.58 -0.75
C THR A 134 -7.63 -13.45 -0.39
N ALA A 135 -8.49 -13.02 0.54
CA ALA A 135 -9.71 -13.77 0.88
C ALA A 135 -10.68 -13.89 -0.32
N ILE A 136 -10.76 -12.87 -1.17
CA ILE A 136 -11.57 -12.91 -2.40
C ILE A 136 -10.92 -13.84 -3.44
N GLU A 137 -9.59 -13.76 -3.61
CA GLU A 137 -8.82 -14.65 -4.49
C GLU A 137 -9.02 -16.13 -4.11
N GLU A 138 -8.94 -16.45 -2.81
CA GLU A 138 -9.14 -17.80 -2.28
C GLU A 138 -10.58 -18.29 -2.43
N ARG A 139 -11.57 -17.43 -2.18
CA ARG A 139 -13.00 -17.74 -2.34
C ARG A 139 -13.37 -18.01 -3.80
N ASP A 140 -12.88 -17.17 -4.71
CA ASP A 140 -13.28 -17.19 -6.12
C ASP A 140 -12.33 -18.03 -6.99
N GLY A 141 -11.26 -18.60 -6.40
CA GLY A 141 -10.28 -19.44 -7.09
C GLY A 141 -9.52 -18.69 -8.19
N VAL A 142 -9.24 -17.41 -7.99
CA VAL A 142 -8.61 -16.55 -9.01
C VAL A 142 -7.49 -15.71 -8.45
N THR A 143 -6.60 -15.25 -9.33
CA THR A 143 -5.51 -14.35 -8.98
C THR A 143 -5.64 -13.05 -9.77
N PHE A 144 -5.49 -11.91 -9.09
CA PHE A 144 -5.51 -10.59 -9.71
C PHE A 144 -4.08 -10.10 -9.98
N PHE A 145 -3.81 -9.82 -11.25
CA PHE A 145 -2.58 -9.20 -11.71
C PHE A 145 -2.82 -7.76 -12.14
N VAL A 146 -1.84 -6.90 -11.91
CA VAL A 146 -1.93 -5.52 -12.41
C VAL A 146 -1.61 -5.52 -13.90
N ALA A 147 -2.52 -4.94 -14.70
CA ALA A 147 -2.34 -4.80 -16.14
C ALA A 147 -1.26 -3.76 -16.45
N THR A 148 -0.45 -4.04 -17.46
CA THR A 148 0.50 -3.06 -18.01
C THR A 148 -0.29 -1.92 -18.65
N GLY A 149 -0.05 -0.68 -18.20
CA GLY A 149 -0.80 0.49 -18.64
C GLY A 149 -0.13 1.81 -18.27
N SER A 150 -0.72 2.92 -18.76
CA SER A 150 -0.19 4.28 -18.54
C SER A 150 -0.07 4.64 -17.04
N PRO A 151 1.00 5.34 -16.62
CA PRO A 151 1.22 5.78 -15.23
C PRO A 151 0.07 6.60 -14.64
N VAL A 152 -0.64 7.34 -15.49
CA VAL A 152 -1.63 8.35 -15.09
C VAL A 152 -3.06 7.80 -15.11
N ARG A 153 -3.30 6.69 -15.82
CA ARG A 153 -4.63 6.08 -15.91
C ARG A 153 -4.94 5.25 -14.67
N PRO A 154 -6.22 5.10 -14.27
CA PRO A 154 -6.62 4.21 -13.18
C PRO A 154 -6.01 2.81 -13.31
N ILE A 155 -5.75 2.17 -12.16
CA ILE A 155 -5.23 0.80 -12.12
C ILE A 155 -6.27 -0.12 -12.76
N LYS A 156 -5.83 -0.88 -13.77
CA LYS A 156 -6.62 -1.96 -14.37
C LYS A 156 -6.08 -3.30 -13.89
N LEU A 157 -6.99 -4.22 -13.62
CA LEU A 157 -6.67 -5.56 -13.15
C LEU A 157 -6.98 -6.59 -14.22
N VAL A 158 -6.19 -7.65 -14.25
CA VAL A 158 -6.42 -8.85 -15.04
C VAL A 158 -6.68 -9.99 -14.07
N ARG A 159 -7.77 -10.71 -14.27
CA ARG A 159 -8.14 -11.92 -13.52
C ARG A 159 -7.67 -13.13 -14.31
N THR A 160 -6.80 -13.93 -13.70
CA THR A 160 -6.40 -15.24 -14.25
C THR A 160 -6.99 -16.35 -13.38
N PRO A 161 -7.31 -17.54 -13.93
CA PRO A 161 -7.63 -18.70 -13.12
C PRO A 161 -6.52 -18.94 -12.10
N GLY A 162 -6.88 -19.15 -10.84
CA GLY A 162 -5.92 -19.57 -9.82
C GLY A 162 -5.35 -20.92 -10.21
N LEU A 163 -4.05 -21.14 -9.97
CA LEU A 163 -3.48 -22.47 -10.08
C LEU A 163 -4.19 -23.35 -9.04
N ARG A 164 -5.10 -24.22 -9.49
CA ARG A 164 -5.69 -25.25 -8.61
C ARG A 164 -4.52 -25.97 -7.96
N ARG A 165 -4.39 -25.92 -6.63
CA ARG A 165 -3.57 -26.90 -5.92
C ARG A 165 -4.22 -28.25 -6.20
N ASP A 166 -3.54 -29.07 -6.98
CA ASP A 166 -4.08 -30.30 -7.55
C ASP A 166 -4.85 -31.13 -6.51
N VAL A 167 -6.05 -31.54 -6.89
CA VAL A 167 -6.70 -32.69 -6.26
C VAL A 167 -5.73 -33.86 -6.45
N LYS A 168 -5.20 -34.39 -5.35
CA LYS A 168 -4.35 -35.59 -5.35
C LYS A 168 -5.02 -36.64 -6.25
N PRO A 169 -4.34 -37.18 -7.28
CA PRO A 169 -4.95 -38.18 -8.13
C PRO A 169 -5.33 -39.38 -7.25
N GLU A 170 -6.63 -39.65 -7.18
CA GLU A 170 -7.15 -40.83 -6.52
C GLU A 170 -6.55 -42.05 -7.25
N PRO A 171 -5.87 -42.96 -6.53
CA PRO A 171 -5.30 -44.14 -7.17
C PRO A 171 -6.46 -44.93 -7.75
N ARG A 172 -6.58 -44.96 -9.08
CA ARG A 172 -7.49 -45.88 -9.77
C ARG A 172 -7.14 -47.28 -9.31
N GLY A 173 -7.99 -47.85 -8.46
CA GLY A 173 -7.97 -49.25 -8.12
C GLY A 173 -8.05 -50.04 -9.42
N VAL A 174 -6.98 -50.78 -9.71
CA VAL A 174 -6.96 -51.76 -10.79
C VAL A 174 -7.65 -53.00 -10.23
N SER A 175 -8.84 -53.31 -10.74
CA SER A 175 -9.53 -54.59 -10.56
C SER A 175 -9.35 -55.42 -11.81
#